data_AF-A0A349Z3M1-F1
#
_entry.id   AF-A0A349Z3M1-F1
#
_cell.length_a   1.000
_cell.length_b   1.000
_cell.length_c   1.000
_cell.angle_alpha   90.00
_cell.angle_beta   90.00
_cell.angle_gamma   90.00
#
_symmetry.space_group_name_H-M   'P 1'
#
loop_
_entity.id
_entity.type
_entity.pdbx_description
1 polymer ?
#
loop_
_entity_poly.entity_id
_entity_poly.type
_entity_poly.pdbx_seq_one_letter_code
_entity_poly.pdbx_strand_id
1 'polypeptide(L)'
;MSSSDDYIFIRSTAKRNGLTTLLIGVAVLLIASVALSLSPDWLFLPLIFAISGGIVTILVGWFKLREPPHSLAIGRDKVSYQHRCGQWHIAWDDIQRVDCPRVSRGLDHDTLELVGFKLKRYDDFLTTISPRLASHIIIEQRPLMVHAQDKSCSTGGCYSSSLFEDKPFVLENGETLTGIKAILANRMTAVRSALGYDVFISASELDREPGEFVGLLRECQVARLREQA
;
A
#
# COMPACT_ATOMS: atom_id res chain seq x y z
N MET A 1 9.87 -30.44 8.74
CA MET A 1 10.91 -29.63 9.41
C MET A 1 10.60 -28.17 9.16
N SER A 2 10.11 -27.46 10.17
CA SER A 2 9.94 -26.00 10.15
C SER A 2 11.27 -25.40 10.56
N SER A 3 12.11 -24.98 9.61
CA SER A 3 13.15 -24.00 9.96
C SER A 3 12.42 -22.79 10.51
N SER A 4 12.79 -22.35 11.70
CA SER A 4 12.41 -21.05 12.21
C SER A 4 13.11 -20.02 11.33
N ASP A 5 12.54 -19.76 10.16
CA ASP A 5 12.94 -18.65 9.32
C ASP A 5 12.68 -17.39 10.15
N ASP A 6 13.76 -16.75 10.61
CA ASP A 6 13.66 -15.45 11.29
C ASP A 6 13.06 -14.45 10.29
N TYR A 7 11.79 -14.12 10.50
CA TYR A 7 11.11 -13.06 9.77
C TYR A 7 11.11 -11.79 10.61
N ILE A 8 11.55 -10.69 10.00
CA ILE A 8 11.36 -9.36 10.57
C ILE A 8 9.97 -8.88 10.14
N PHE A 9 9.04 -8.84 11.08
CA PHE A 9 7.67 -8.38 10.84
C PHE A 9 7.55 -6.87 11.05
N ILE A 10 7.03 -6.19 10.04
CA ILE A 10 6.72 -4.77 10.06
C ILE A 10 5.23 -4.62 10.34
N ARG A 11 4.90 -3.84 11.36
CA ARG A 11 3.51 -3.58 11.74
C ARG A 11 2.99 -2.39 10.92
N SER A 12 1.77 -2.51 10.43
CA SER A 12 1.09 -1.37 9.81
C SER A 12 0.66 -0.37 10.89
N THR A 13 0.97 0.91 10.69
CA THR A 13 0.50 1.98 11.59
C THR A 13 -1.01 2.21 11.44
N ALA A 14 -1.62 1.79 10.34
CA ALA A 14 -3.05 2.00 10.06
C ALA A 14 -3.98 1.30 11.08
N LYS A 15 -3.58 0.15 11.64
CA LYS A 15 -4.31 -0.58 12.70
C LYS A 15 -4.21 0.08 14.08
N ARG A 16 -3.31 1.05 14.26
CA ARG A 16 -3.06 1.68 15.56
C ARG A 16 -4.34 2.33 16.09
N ASN A 17 -4.63 2.03 17.36
CA ASN A 17 -5.79 2.53 18.10
C ASN A 17 -7.17 2.07 17.58
N GLY A 18 -7.25 1.06 16.68
CA GLY A 18 -8.54 0.59 16.16
C GLY A 18 -9.52 0.11 17.25
N LEU A 19 -9.03 -0.67 18.21
CA LEU A 19 -9.84 -1.15 19.35
C LEU A 19 -10.28 0.00 20.26
N THR A 20 -9.38 0.94 20.58
CA THR A 20 -9.70 2.08 21.43
C THR A 20 -10.71 3.01 20.77
N THR A 21 -10.60 3.26 19.46
CA THR A 21 -11.59 4.07 18.71
C THR A 21 -12.96 3.41 18.71
N LEU A 22 -13.01 2.07 18.56
CA LEU A 22 -14.27 1.32 18.64
C LEU A 22 -14.88 1.40 20.04
N LEU A 23 -14.08 1.20 21.10
CA LEU A 23 -14.56 1.29 22.48
C LEU A 23 -15.06 2.70 22.84
N ILE A 24 -14.36 3.75 22.38
CA ILE A 24 -14.80 5.14 22.56
C ILE A 24 -16.15 5.36 21.86
N GLY A 25 -16.30 4.88 20.62
CA GLY A 25 -17.55 5.01 19.88
C GLY A 25 -18.73 4.32 20.59
N VAL A 26 -18.51 3.11 21.12
CA VAL A 26 -19.53 2.38 21.92
C VAL A 26 -19.84 3.14 23.21
N ALA A 27 -18.84 3.64 23.92
CA ALA A 27 -19.04 4.41 25.14
C ALA A 27 -19.85 5.69 24.89
N VAL A 28 -19.50 6.47 23.86
CA VAL A 28 -20.23 7.67 23.46
C VAL A 28 -21.67 7.34 23.10
N LEU A 29 -21.91 6.26 22.35
CA LEU A 29 -23.26 5.85 21.96
C LEU A 29 -24.11 5.46 23.18
N LEU A 30 -23.56 4.68 24.12
CA LEU A 30 -24.27 4.29 25.33
C LEU A 30 -24.55 5.49 26.24
N ILE A 31 -23.55 6.36 26.47
CA ILE A 31 -23.70 7.55 27.30
C ILE A 31 -24.75 8.49 26.69
N ALA A 32 -24.69 8.75 25.38
CA ALA A 32 -25.65 9.61 24.70
C ALA A 32 -27.07 9.02 24.72
N SER A 33 -27.21 7.70 24.55
CA SER A 33 -28.52 7.02 24.61
C SER A 33 -29.14 7.07 26.02
N VAL A 34 -28.34 6.88 27.06
CA VAL A 34 -28.80 6.97 28.45
C VAL A 34 -29.15 8.42 28.80
N ALA A 35 -28.30 9.37 28.42
CA ALA A 35 -28.56 10.78 28.61
C ALA A 35 -29.85 11.22 27.90
N LEU A 36 -30.16 10.68 26.71
CA LEU A 36 -31.37 11.04 25.95
C LEU A 36 -32.64 10.60 26.68
N SER A 37 -32.55 9.50 27.42
CA SER A 37 -33.67 8.97 28.22
C SER A 37 -33.93 9.79 29.48
N LEU A 38 -32.93 10.54 29.97
CA LEU A 38 -32.97 11.28 31.25
C LEU A 38 -32.99 12.80 31.07
N SER A 39 -32.69 13.30 29.87
CA SER A 39 -32.45 14.72 29.62
C SER A 39 -33.73 15.49 29.21
N PRO A 40 -33.85 16.77 29.62
CA PRO A 40 -34.89 17.68 29.16
C PRO A 40 -34.79 18.02 27.66
N ASP A 41 -35.90 18.49 27.07
CA ASP A 41 -36.10 18.65 25.62
C ASP A 41 -35.05 19.51 24.89
N TRP A 42 -34.42 20.47 25.58
CA TRP A 42 -33.39 21.33 24.98
C TRP A 42 -32.09 20.59 24.62
N LEU A 43 -31.83 19.43 25.25
CA LEU A 43 -30.67 18.59 24.97
C LEU A 43 -30.93 17.55 23.88
N PHE A 44 -32.16 17.42 23.37
CA PHE A 44 -32.53 16.41 22.39
C PHE A 44 -31.66 16.45 21.12
N LEU A 45 -31.53 17.65 20.53
CA LEU A 45 -30.79 17.86 19.28
C LEU A 45 -29.28 17.56 19.40
N PRO A 46 -28.51 18.12 20.35
CA PRO A 46 -27.08 17.81 20.46
C PRO A 46 -26.81 16.32 20.74
N LEU A 47 -27.73 15.65 21.40
CA LEU A 47 -27.57 14.26 21.78
C LEU A 47 -27.83 13.28 20.63
N ILE A 48 -28.74 13.62 19.71
CA ILE A 48 -28.89 12.91 18.43
C ILE A 48 -27.60 13.04 17.59
N PHE A 49 -26.99 14.22 17.56
CA PHE A 49 -25.69 14.39 16.90
C PHE A 49 -24.60 13.56 17.57
N ALA A 50 -24.60 13.46 18.91
CA ALA A 50 -23.67 12.58 19.63
C ALA A 50 -23.87 11.09 19.29
N ILE A 51 -25.12 10.62 19.17
CA ILE A 51 -25.42 9.23 18.78
C ILE A 51 -24.93 8.94 17.36
N SER A 52 -25.22 9.82 16.40
CA SER A 52 -24.76 9.66 15.01
C SER A 52 -23.23 9.69 14.91
N GLY A 53 -22.55 10.58 15.64
CA GLY A 53 -21.10 10.59 15.78
C GLY A 53 -20.55 9.29 16.41
N GLY A 54 -21.24 8.74 17.42
CA GLY A 54 -20.94 7.44 18.00
C GLY A 54 -20.99 6.30 16.97
N ILE A 55 -22.02 6.26 16.13
CA ILE A 55 -22.14 5.25 15.07
C ILE A 55 -20.99 5.37 14.05
N VAL A 56 -20.67 6.60 13.60
CA VAL A 56 -19.58 6.83 12.65
C VAL A 56 -18.22 6.43 13.24
N THR A 57 -17.96 6.76 14.51
CA THR A 57 -16.71 6.38 15.20
C THR A 57 -16.58 4.86 15.38
N ILE A 58 -17.67 4.15 15.68
CA ILE A 58 -17.69 2.68 15.69
C ILE A 58 -17.37 2.13 14.30
N LEU A 59 -17.97 2.68 13.24
CA LEU A 59 -17.72 2.25 11.87
C LEU A 59 -16.25 2.42 11.48
N VAL A 60 -15.65 3.56 11.80
CA VAL A 60 -14.21 3.81 11.58
C VAL A 60 -13.35 2.83 12.39
N GLY A 61 -13.69 2.60 13.66
CA GLY A 61 -12.99 1.61 14.51
C GLY A 61 -13.07 0.18 13.94
N TRP A 62 -14.22 -0.21 13.41
CA TRP A 62 -14.43 -1.50 12.74
C TRP A 62 -13.55 -1.65 11.50
N PHE A 63 -13.47 -0.62 10.66
CA PHE A 63 -12.57 -0.62 9.50
C PHE A 63 -11.10 -0.75 9.89
N LYS A 64 -10.66 -0.05 10.95
CA LYS A 64 -9.29 -0.18 11.48
C LYS A 64 -8.99 -1.57 12.04
N LEU A 65 -9.96 -2.25 12.66
CA LEU A 65 -9.76 -3.59 13.22
C LEU A 65 -9.60 -4.68 12.15
N ARG A 66 -10.23 -4.49 10.99
CA ARG A 66 -10.14 -5.41 9.84
C ARG A 66 -8.80 -5.35 9.10
N GLU A 67 -7.95 -4.39 9.41
CA GLU A 67 -6.62 -4.33 8.81
C GLU A 67 -5.72 -5.45 9.36
N PRO A 68 -4.93 -6.09 8.48
CA PRO A 68 -3.98 -7.11 8.91
C PRO A 68 -2.96 -6.49 9.88
N PRO A 69 -2.53 -7.24 10.92
CA PRO A 69 -1.63 -6.72 11.95
C PRO A 69 -0.21 -6.46 11.43
N HIS A 70 0.19 -7.13 10.35
CA HIS A 70 1.49 -6.99 9.70
C HIS A 70 1.26 -6.62 8.25
N SER A 71 1.98 -5.58 7.80
CA SER A 71 1.99 -5.14 6.40
C SER A 71 3.11 -5.80 5.63
N LEU A 72 4.28 -6.02 6.26
CA LEU A 72 5.41 -6.70 5.64
C LEU A 72 6.03 -7.75 6.56
N ALA A 73 6.54 -8.80 5.95
CA ALA A 73 7.43 -9.78 6.53
C ALA A 73 8.69 -9.88 5.67
N ILE A 74 9.83 -9.54 6.24
CA ILE A 74 11.12 -9.61 5.58
C ILE A 74 11.77 -10.93 6.00
N GLY A 75 11.86 -11.87 5.07
CA GLY A 75 12.57 -13.14 5.25
C GLY A 75 13.95 -13.13 4.61
N ARG A 76 14.67 -14.25 4.73
CA ARG A 76 16.01 -14.42 4.14
C ARG A 76 15.97 -14.62 2.62
N ASP A 77 14.94 -15.29 2.13
CA ASP A 77 14.71 -15.60 0.71
C ASP A 77 13.97 -14.47 -0.02
N LYS A 78 12.94 -13.90 0.63
CA LYS A 78 12.01 -12.95 0.01
C LYS A 78 11.47 -11.90 0.97
N VAL A 79 10.98 -10.81 0.39
CA VAL A 79 10.15 -9.81 1.06
C VAL A 79 8.69 -10.11 0.72
N SER A 80 7.87 -10.26 1.75
CA SER A 80 6.44 -10.55 1.63
C SER A 80 5.62 -9.38 2.11
N TYR A 81 4.62 -8.98 1.33
CA TYR A 81 3.68 -7.93 1.69
C TYR A 81 2.28 -8.50 1.86
N GLN A 82 1.63 -8.11 2.95
CA GLN A 82 0.32 -8.59 3.37
C GLN A 82 -0.64 -7.42 3.49
N HIS A 83 -1.70 -7.45 2.68
CA HIS A 83 -2.76 -6.45 2.67
C HIS A 83 -4.14 -7.11 2.81
N ARG A 84 -5.18 -6.31 3.09
CA ARG A 84 -6.56 -6.82 3.19
C ARG A 84 -7.05 -7.44 1.88
N CYS A 85 -6.52 -6.97 0.75
CA CYS A 85 -6.87 -7.46 -0.59
C CYS A 85 -6.06 -8.69 -1.03
N GLY A 86 -5.08 -9.13 -0.21
CA GLY A 86 -4.25 -10.30 -0.47
C GLY A 86 -2.77 -10.03 -0.22
N GLN A 87 -1.89 -10.68 -0.98
CA GLN A 87 -0.45 -10.63 -0.74
C GLN A 87 0.32 -10.66 -2.06
N TRP A 88 1.54 -10.14 -2.01
CA TRP A 88 2.57 -10.37 -3.01
C TRP A 88 3.89 -10.69 -2.32
N HIS A 89 4.78 -11.38 -3.02
CA HIS A 89 6.11 -11.71 -2.54
C HIS A 89 7.13 -11.36 -3.61
N ILE A 90 8.31 -10.88 -3.21
CA ILE A 90 9.41 -10.55 -4.12
C ILE A 90 10.68 -11.20 -3.57
N ALA A 91 11.32 -12.05 -4.38
CA ALA A 91 12.62 -12.61 -4.05
C ALA A 91 13.69 -11.50 -4.02
N TRP A 92 14.64 -11.57 -3.08
CA TRP A 92 15.70 -10.57 -3.02
C TRP A 92 16.54 -10.50 -4.31
N ASP A 93 16.68 -11.62 -5.02
CA ASP A 93 17.41 -11.67 -6.28
C ASP A 93 16.75 -10.84 -7.38
N ASP A 94 15.43 -10.68 -7.33
CA ASP A 94 14.66 -9.86 -8.28
C ASP A 94 14.62 -8.38 -7.87
N ILE A 95 15.00 -8.03 -6.65
CA ILE A 95 15.08 -6.63 -6.21
C ILE A 95 16.35 -6.01 -6.81
N GLN A 96 16.18 -5.03 -7.69
CA GLN A 96 17.28 -4.23 -8.23
C GLN A 96 17.67 -3.11 -7.26
N ARG A 97 16.67 -2.38 -6.75
CA ARG A 97 16.88 -1.24 -5.85
C ARG A 97 15.62 -0.97 -5.05
N VAL A 98 15.79 -0.53 -3.81
CA VAL A 98 14.73 0.05 -2.99
C VAL A 98 15.15 1.46 -2.55
N ASP A 99 14.25 2.42 -2.74
CA ASP A 99 14.45 3.80 -2.32
C ASP A 99 13.13 4.57 -2.17
N CYS A 100 13.18 5.76 -1.60
CA CYS A 100 12.05 6.69 -1.58
C CYS A 100 11.98 7.46 -2.91
N PRO A 101 10.89 7.35 -3.69
CA PRO A 101 10.76 8.10 -4.93
C PRO A 101 10.71 9.60 -4.64
N ARG A 102 11.45 10.37 -5.45
CA ARG A 102 11.51 11.83 -5.37
C ARG A 102 10.81 12.41 -6.59
N VAL A 103 9.92 13.37 -6.38
CA VAL A 103 9.31 14.10 -7.49
C VAL A 103 9.73 15.56 -7.39
N SER A 104 10.30 16.06 -8.47
CA SER A 104 10.67 17.47 -8.60
C SER A 104 9.42 18.29 -8.91
N ARG A 105 9.03 19.18 -8.00
CA ARG A 105 8.01 20.20 -8.24
C ARG A 105 8.71 21.55 -8.45
N GLY A 106 9.03 21.85 -9.70
CA GLY A 106 9.73 23.09 -10.05
C GLY A 106 11.17 23.09 -9.53
N LEU A 107 11.48 24.01 -8.60
CA LEU A 107 12.80 24.14 -7.97
C LEU A 107 12.93 23.33 -6.68
N ASP A 108 11.85 22.74 -6.17
CA ASP A 108 11.84 21.97 -4.93
C ASP A 108 11.71 20.47 -5.19
N HIS A 109 12.33 19.67 -4.33
CA HIS A 109 12.31 18.20 -4.40
C HIS A 109 11.57 17.64 -3.19
N ASP A 110 10.29 17.34 -3.38
CA ASP A 110 9.52 16.63 -2.36
C ASP A 110 9.77 15.12 -2.46
N THR A 111 10.24 14.52 -1.38
CA THR A 111 10.25 13.06 -1.21
C THR A 111 8.81 12.61 -1.00
N LEU A 112 8.33 11.67 -1.81
CA LEU A 112 7.02 11.09 -1.54
C LEU A 112 7.09 10.23 -0.28
N GLU A 113 6.01 10.22 0.50
CA GLU A 113 5.78 9.33 1.64
C GLU A 113 5.49 7.89 1.16
N LEU A 114 6.37 7.37 0.30
CA LEU A 114 6.25 6.08 -0.36
C LEU A 114 7.64 5.40 -0.36
N VAL A 115 7.64 4.08 -0.45
CA VAL A 115 8.84 3.27 -0.72
C VAL A 115 8.65 2.57 -2.04
N GLY A 116 9.57 2.80 -2.97
CA GLY A 116 9.57 2.23 -4.31
C GLY A 116 10.52 1.05 -4.41
N PHE A 117 10.04 -0.06 -4.94
CA PHE A 117 10.81 -1.24 -5.30
C PHE A 117 10.99 -1.24 -6.83
N LYS A 118 12.23 -1.29 -7.27
CA LYS A 118 12.59 -1.53 -8.66
C LYS A 118 12.97 -2.99 -8.82
N LEU A 119 12.29 -3.68 -9.71
CA LEU A 119 12.48 -5.09 -10.01
C LEU A 119 13.37 -5.27 -11.23
N LYS A 120 14.19 -6.32 -11.19
CA LYS A 120 14.95 -6.82 -12.33
C LYS A 120 14.02 -7.54 -13.30
N ARG A 121 13.17 -8.42 -12.75
CA ARG A 121 12.26 -9.30 -13.49
C ARG A 121 10.86 -9.22 -12.91
N TYR A 122 9.84 -9.41 -13.74
CA TYR A 122 8.43 -9.35 -13.30
C TYR A 122 7.75 -10.72 -13.23
N ASP A 123 8.39 -11.77 -13.75
CA ASP A 123 7.79 -13.09 -13.95
C ASP A 123 7.20 -13.64 -12.64
N ASP A 124 8.02 -13.77 -11.61
CA ASP A 124 7.61 -14.36 -10.33
C ASP A 124 6.62 -13.43 -9.60
N PHE A 125 6.82 -12.12 -9.66
CA PHE A 125 5.92 -11.16 -9.02
C PHE A 125 4.51 -11.18 -9.63
N LEU A 126 4.39 -11.09 -10.96
CA LEU A 126 3.11 -11.02 -11.66
C LEU A 126 2.37 -12.37 -11.67
N THR A 127 3.09 -13.49 -11.62
CA THR A 127 2.47 -14.81 -11.54
C THR A 127 1.95 -15.12 -10.13
N THR A 128 2.63 -14.66 -9.08
CA THR A 128 2.27 -14.96 -7.68
C THR A 128 1.33 -13.95 -7.01
N ILE A 129 1.28 -12.69 -7.47
CA ILE A 129 0.42 -11.67 -6.88
C ILE A 129 -1.06 -12.07 -6.91
N SER A 130 -1.77 -11.82 -5.80
CA SER A 130 -3.20 -12.09 -5.75
C SER A 130 -3.97 -11.17 -6.73
N PRO A 131 -4.92 -11.69 -7.53
CA PRO A 131 -5.66 -10.87 -8.50
C PRO A 131 -6.41 -9.68 -7.88
N ARG A 132 -6.90 -9.85 -6.65
CA ARG A 132 -7.57 -8.79 -5.89
C ARG A 132 -6.60 -7.68 -5.47
N LEU A 133 -5.37 -8.04 -5.08
CA LEU A 133 -4.34 -7.05 -4.76
C LEU A 133 -3.85 -6.34 -6.03
N ALA A 134 -3.67 -7.07 -7.13
CA ALA A 134 -3.32 -6.47 -8.43
C ALA A 134 -4.34 -5.41 -8.86
N SER A 135 -5.64 -5.73 -8.77
CA SER A 135 -6.71 -4.75 -9.05
C SER A 135 -6.68 -3.56 -8.10
N HIS A 136 -6.44 -3.79 -6.81
CA HIS A 136 -6.31 -2.72 -5.83
C HIS A 136 -5.14 -1.77 -6.15
N ILE A 137 -3.97 -2.32 -6.45
CA ILE A 137 -2.76 -1.56 -6.82
C ILE A 137 -3.03 -0.69 -8.05
N ILE A 138 -3.68 -1.22 -9.08
CA ILE A 138 -4.02 -0.46 -10.30
C ILE A 138 -4.89 0.77 -9.98
N ILE A 139 -5.82 0.65 -9.03
CA ILE A 139 -6.74 1.72 -8.66
C ILE A 139 -6.04 2.73 -7.74
N GLU A 140 -5.34 2.25 -6.72
CA GLU A 140 -4.67 3.06 -5.70
C GLU A 140 -3.54 3.91 -6.31
N GLN A 141 -2.78 3.35 -7.24
CA GLN A 141 -1.64 4.02 -7.88
C GLN A 141 -2.03 4.89 -9.08
N ARG A 142 -3.33 5.09 -9.34
CA ARG A 142 -3.79 5.98 -10.42
C ARG A 142 -3.23 7.40 -10.33
N PRO A 143 -3.14 8.05 -9.15
CA PRO A 143 -2.55 9.37 -9.05
C PRO A 143 -1.07 9.42 -9.43
N LEU A 144 -0.31 8.33 -9.23
CA LEU A 144 1.10 8.26 -9.61
C LEU A 144 1.28 8.34 -11.14
N MET A 145 0.27 7.92 -11.91
CA MET A 145 0.31 8.01 -13.36
C MET A 145 0.22 9.43 -13.90
N VAL A 146 -0.26 10.39 -13.10
CA VAL A 146 -0.21 11.82 -13.48
C VAL A 146 1.23 12.28 -13.61
N HIS A 147 2.15 11.73 -12.82
CA HIS A 147 3.59 11.99 -12.93
C HIS A 147 4.24 11.21 -14.07
N ALA A 148 3.60 10.15 -14.56
CA ALA A 148 4.01 9.38 -15.72
C ALA A 148 3.61 9.99 -17.06
N GLN A 149 3.02 11.18 -17.03
CA GLN A 149 2.65 11.88 -18.24
C GLN A 149 3.89 12.34 -19.00
N ASP A 150 3.87 12.07 -20.31
CA ASP A 150 4.84 12.64 -21.24
C ASP A 150 4.82 14.17 -21.16
N LYS A 151 5.98 14.77 -20.85
CA LYS A 151 6.19 16.23 -20.84
C LYS A 151 5.90 16.89 -22.20
N SER A 152 5.76 16.11 -23.26
CA SER A 152 5.47 16.53 -24.63
C SER A 152 3.97 16.64 -24.95
N CYS A 153 3.07 16.32 -24.01
CA CYS A 153 1.63 16.40 -24.26
C CYS A 153 1.09 17.84 -24.19
N SER A 154 1.30 18.62 -25.25
CA SER A 154 0.85 20.01 -25.37
C SER A 154 -0.66 20.17 -25.63
N THR A 155 -1.39 19.10 -25.95
CA THR A 155 -2.78 19.16 -26.47
C THR A 155 -3.84 18.54 -25.56
N GLY A 156 -3.52 18.17 -24.32
CA GLY A 156 -4.51 17.74 -23.31
C GLY A 156 -5.25 16.42 -23.59
N GLY A 157 -4.94 15.72 -24.69
CA GLY A 157 -5.61 14.49 -25.13
C GLY A 157 -4.92 13.17 -24.73
N CYS A 158 -3.71 13.19 -24.16
CA CYS A 158 -2.92 11.97 -23.91
C CYS A 158 -3.37 11.17 -22.67
N TYR A 159 -4.45 11.60 -21.99
CA TYR A 159 -4.91 10.97 -20.75
C TYR A 159 -5.53 9.59 -20.98
N SER A 160 -6.11 9.31 -22.16
CA SER A 160 -7.02 8.18 -22.32
C SER A 160 -6.39 6.90 -22.87
N SER A 161 -5.34 6.96 -23.69
CA SER A 161 -4.85 5.78 -24.42
C SER A 161 -4.09 4.80 -23.53
N SER A 162 -3.20 5.26 -22.64
CA SER A 162 -2.49 4.34 -21.74
C SER A 162 -3.34 3.91 -20.53
N LEU A 163 -4.46 4.58 -20.25
CA LEU A 163 -5.29 4.32 -19.07
C LEU A 163 -6.22 3.10 -19.19
N PHE A 164 -6.48 2.57 -20.38
CA PHE A 164 -7.50 1.51 -20.53
C PHE A 164 -7.09 0.41 -21.53
N GLU A 165 -5.81 0.33 -21.88
CA GLU A 165 -5.34 -0.66 -22.82
C GLU A 165 -5.18 -2.04 -22.15
N ASP A 166 -6.11 -2.95 -22.46
CA ASP A 166 -6.03 -4.39 -22.25
C ASP A 166 -5.01 -5.04 -23.21
N LYS A 167 -3.81 -4.45 -23.31
CA LYS A 167 -2.72 -5.03 -24.11
C LYS A 167 -2.15 -6.24 -23.38
N PRO A 168 -2.04 -7.41 -24.05
CA PRO A 168 -1.29 -8.52 -23.51
C PRO A 168 0.14 -8.08 -23.17
N PHE A 169 0.70 -8.61 -22.10
CA PHE A 169 2.07 -8.32 -21.68
C PHE A 169 2.91 -9.59 -21.80
N VAL A 170 4.05 -9.51 -22.49
CA VAL A 170 4.95 -10.65 -22.66
C VAL A 170 6.06 -10.54 -21.62
N LEU A 171 6.17 -11.56 -20.77
CA LEU A 171 7.20 -11.70 -19.75
C LEU A 171 8.55 -12.07 -20.39
N GLU A 172 9.64 -11.94 -19.64
CA GLU A 172 10.99 -12.28 -20.10
C GLU A 172 11.14 -13.79 -20.38
N ASN A 173 10.41 -14.62 -19.64
CA ASN A 173 10.32 -16.06 -19.89
C ASN A 173 9.51 -16.44 -21.15
N GLY A 174 8.92 -15.48 -21.87
CA GLY A 174 8.10 -15.68 -23.05
C GLY A 174 6.61 -15.94 -22.78
N GLU A 175 6.19 -16.01 -21.52
CA GLU A 175 4.78 -16.18 -21.14
C GLU A 175 3.99 -14.89 -21.44
N THR A 176 2.81 -15.04 -22.04
CA THR A 176 1.92 -13.92 -22.32
C THR A 176 0.84 -13.80 -21.25
N LEU A 177 0.91 -12.72 -20.48
CA LEU A 177 -0.11 -12.37 -19.50
C LEU A 177 -1.29 -11.68 -20.18
N THR A 178 -2.49 -11.97 -19.68
CA THR A 178 -3.75 -11.33 -20.11
C THR A 178 -4.57 -10.85 -18.90
N GLY A 179 -5.60 -10.05 -19.15
CA GLY A 179 -6.50 -9.53 -18.12
C GLY A 179 -5.79 -8.65 -17.09
N ILE A 180 -6.21 -8.74 -15.81
CA ILE A 180 -5.76 -7.84 -14.75
C ILE A 180 -4.24 -7.84 -14.53
N LYS A 181 -3.58 -8.99 -14.73
CA LYS A 181 -2.13 -9.12 -14.58
C LYS A 181 -1.38 -8.40 -15.70
N ALA A 182 -1.89 -8.47 -16.93
CA ALA A 182 -1.34 -7.73 -18.06
C ALA A 182 -1.50 -6.22 -17.89
N ILE A 183 -2.70 -5.80 -17.44
CA ILE A 183 -2.96 -4.39 -17.11
C ILE A 183 -1.96 -3.92 -16.05
N LEU A 184 -1.78 -4.69 -14.96
CA LEU A 184 -0.81 -4.35 -13.91
C LEU A 184 0.61 -4.25 -14.48
N ALA A 185 1.04 -5.18 -15.31
CA ALA A 185 2.39 -5.17 -15.90
C ALA A 185 2.64 -3.93 -16.77
N ASN A 186 1.68 -3.57 -17.62
CA ASN A 186 1.74 -2.36 -18.43
C ASN A 186 1.78 -1.10 -17.54
N ARG A 187 0.99 -1.08 -16.46
CA ARG A 187 1.01 -0.01 -15.46
C ARG A 187 2.35 0.15 -14.77
N MET A 188 2.92 -0.94 -14.29
CA MET A 188 4.22 -0.94 -13.64
C MET A 188 5.28 -0.38 -14.58
N THR A 189 5.27 -0.79 -15.86
CA THR A 189 6.19 -0.28 -16.87
C THR A 189 6.04 1.22 -17.12
N ALA A 190 4.80 1.73 -17.19
CA ALA A 190 4.53 3.16 -17.36
C ALA A 190 4.92 3.99 -16.12
N VAL A 191 4.70 3.48 -14.91
CA VAL A 191 5.10 4.18 -13.69
C VAL A 191 6.62 4.12 -13.50
N ARG A 192 7.27 3.03 -13.93
CA ARG A 192 8.73 2.90 -13.93
C ARG A 192 9.41 3.94 -14.81
N SER A 193 8.89 4.22 -16.01
CA SER A 193 9.49 5.25 -16.87
C SER A 193 9.40 6.66 -16.25
N ALA A 194 8.39 6.88 -15.40
CA ALA A 194 8.13 8.14 -14.73
C ALA A 194 8.92 8.35 -13.44
N LEU A 195 8.84 7.38 -12.54
CA LEU A 195 9.32 7.48 -11.16
C LEU A 195 10.56 6.60 -10.92
N GLY A 196 10.88 5.68 -11.84
CA GLY A 196 12.03 4.79 -11.74
C GLY A 196 11.83 3.54 -10.89
N TYR A 197 10.59 3.26 -10.44
CA TYR A 197 10.22 2.11 -9.60
C TYR A 197 8.94 1.45 -10.10
N ASP A 198 8.72 0.20 -9.72
CA ASP A 198 7.67 -0.66 -10.26
C ASP A 198 6.57 -0.93 -9.23
N VAL A 199 6.94 -1.19 -7.97
CA VAL A 199 6.00 -1.47 -6.87
C VAL A 199 6.18 -0.40 -5.80
N PHE A 200 5.08 0.10 -5.25
CA PHE A 200 5.09 1.16 -4.25
C PHE A 200 4.35 0.71 -3.00
N ILE A 201 4.89 1.09 -1.84
CA ILE A 201 4.28 0.89 -0.52
C ILE A 201 4.13 2.25 0.14
N SER A 202 2.97 2.52 0.73
CA SER A 202 2.70 3.77 1.44
C SER A 202 3.39 3.81 2.81
N ALA A 203 3.86 4.99 3.22
CA ALA A 203 4.39 5.21 4.57
C ALA A 203 3.40 4.83 5.67
N SER A 204 2.09 4.97 5.42
CA SER A 204 1.04 4.58 6.38
C SER A 204 1.05 3.08 6.72
N GLU A 205 1.66 2.27 5.86
CA GLU A 205 1.78 0.83 6.03
C GLU A 205 3.11 0.41 6.68
N LEU A 206 4.01 1.36 6.96
CA LEU A 206 5.27 1.10 7.63
C LEU A 206 5.16 1.39 9.13
N ASP A 207 6.06 0.80 9.92
CA ASP A 207 6.20 1.04 11.36
C ASP A 207 7.17 2.20 11.68
N ARG A 208 7.84 2.74 10.66
CA ARG A 208 8.91 3.74 10.73
C ARG A 208 8.88 4.65 9.50
N GLU A 209 9.71 5.69 9.50
CA GLU A 209 9.82 6.57 8.34
C GLU A 209 10.32 5.82 7.09
N PRO A 210 9.84 6.16 5.88
CA PRO A 210 10.25 5.51 4.63
C PRO A 210 11.77 5.38 4.46
N GLY A 211 12.53 6.41 4.83
CA GLY A 211 13.99 6.39 4.74
C GLY A 211 14.66 5.36 5.68
N GLU A 212 14.19 5.27 6.92
CA GLU A 212 14.67 4.27 7.88
C GLU A 212 14.32 2.84 7.43
N PHE A 213 13.15 2.67 6.82
CA PHE A 213 12.73 1.39 6.25
C PHE A 213 13.61 0.95 5.08
N VAL A 214 13.95 1.88 4.18
CA VAL A 214 14.93 1.62 3.11
C VAL A 214 16.29 1.24 3.69
N GLY A 215 16.73 1.92 4.76
CA GLY A 215 17.95 1.58 5.50
C GLY A 215 17.94 0.13 6.00
N LEU A 216 16.87 -0.27 6.68
CA LEU A 216 16.69 -1.65 7.16
C LEU A 216 16.78 -2.67 6.02
N LEU A 217 16.10 -2.42 4.90
CA LEU A 217 16.14 -3.35 3.76
C LEU A 217 17.54 -3.50 3.17
N ARG A 218 18.33 -2.41 3.11
CA ARG A 218 19.73 -2.46 2.67
C ARG A 218 20.60 -3.24 3.64
N GLU A 219 20.41 -3.07 4.94
CA GLU A 219 21.10 -3.84 5.96
C GLU A 219 20.81 -5.34 5.84
N CYS A 220 19.54 -5.71 5.68
CA CYS A 220 19.13 -7.10 5.44
C CYS A 220 19.76 -7.68 4.16
N GLN A 221 19.81 -6.89 3.08
CA GLN A 221 20.43 -7.32 1.83
C GLN A 221 21.93 -7.55 1.98
N VAL A 222 22.64 -6.67 2.69
CA VAL A 222 24.08 -6.82 2.96
C VAL A 222 24.34 -8.00 3.89
N ALA A 223 23.53 -8.18 4.94
CA ALA A 223 23.66 -9.31 5.86
C ALA A 223 23.49 -10.65 5.12
N ARG A 224 22.49 -10.76 4.26
CA ARG A 224 22.29 -11.94 3.39
C ARG A 224 23.50 -12.23 2.53
N LEU A 225 24.06 -11.21 1.86
CA LEU A 225 25.24 -11.41 0.99
C LEU A 225 26.48 -11.85 1.77
N ARG A 226 26.62 -11.44 3.04
CA ARG A 226 27.71 -11.88 3.91
C ARG A 226 27.55 -13.33 4.36
N GLU A 227 26.33 -13.81 4.58
CA GLU A 227 26.08 -15.22 4.92
C GLU A 227 26.28 -16.17 3.73
N GLN A 228 26.17 -15.66 2.50
CA GLN A 228 26.34 -16.43 1.27
C GLN A 228 27.81 -16.49 0.77
N ALA A 229 28.70 -15.67 1.34
CA ALA A 229 30.12 -15.58 0.99
C ALA A 229 30.98 -16.42 1.93
#